data_AF-A0A4Y3WEF6-F1
#
_entry.id   AF-A0A4Y3WEF6-F1
#
_cell.length_a   1.000
_cell.length_b   1.000
_cell.length_c   1.000
_cell.angle_alpha   90.00
_cell.angle_beta   90.00
_cell.angle_gamma   90.00
#
_symmetry.space_group_name_H-M   'P 1'
#
loop_
_entity.id
_entity.type
_entity.pdbx_description
1 polymer ?
#
loop_
_entity_poly.entity_id
_entity_poly.type
_entity_poly.pdbx_seq_one_letter_code
_entity_poly.pdbx_strand_id
1 'polypeptide(L)'
;MPRYTPLFLLLAITASSAQEPKAIKTVKVTQSLNDTALYEVKDDGTVLIDWAEVEAFAASKQNPILTPQAQVMLAIRNGKWKAMDHAK
;
A
#
# COMPACT_ATOMS: atom_id res chain seq x y z
N MET A 1 -17.47 -63.40 -25.33
CA MET A 1 -16.36 -62.41 -25.45
C MET A 1 -16.95 -61.11 -26.01
N PRO A 2 -16.58 -59.95 -25.43
CA PRO A 2 -17.42 -58.74 -25.36
C PRO A 2 -17.30 -57.83 -26.59
N ARG A 3 -17.93 -56.63 -26.51
CA ARG A 3 -17.55 -55.30 -27.07
C ARG A 3 -18.69 -54.65 -27.88
N TYR A 4 -19.08 -53.39 -27.77
CA TYR A 4 -19.06 -52.33 -26.74
C TYR A 4 -20.10 -51.29 -27.26
N THR A 5 -21.04 -50.87 -26.44
CA THR A 5 -22.02 -49.81 -26.75
C THR A 5 -21.36 -48.45 -26.59
N PRO A 6 -21.37 -47.53 -27.58
CA PRO A 6 -20.99 -46.16 -27.31
C PRO A 6 -22.20 -45.38 -26.78
N LEU A 7 -22.22 -45.16 -25.47
CA LEU A 7 -23.04 -44.16 -24.81
C LEU A 7 -22.47 -42.78 -25.16
N PHE A 8 -23.13 -42.05 -26.05
CA PHE A 8 -22.82 -40.65 -26.32
C PHE A 8 -23.34 -39.80 -25.16
N LEU A 9 -22.48 -39.49 -24.19
CA LEU A 9 -22.80 -38.58 -23.09
C LEU A 9 -22.56 -37.14 -23.56
N LEU A 10 -23.66 -36.44 -23.84
CA LEU A 10 -23.71 -34.99 -24.04
C LEU A 10 -23.85 -34.28 -22.66
N LEU A 11 -23.39 -33.03 -22.59
CA LEU A 11 -23.51 -32.02 -21.49
C LEU A 11 -22.39 -32.03 -20.44
N ALA A 12 -21.87 -30.88 -19.96
CA ALA A 12 -22.17 -29.48 -20.21
C ALA A 12 -20.90 -28.66 -19.98
N ILE A 13 -20.61 -27.72 -20.88
CA ILE A 13 -19.52 -26.74 -20.72
C ILE A 13 -20.06 -25.69 -19.75
N THR A 14 -19.63 -25.72 -18.49
CA THR A 14 -19.90 -24.62 -17.55
C THR A 14 -19.06 -23.43 -17.99
N ALA A 15 -19.72 -22.42 -18.56
CA ALA A 15 -19.08 -21.13 -18.83
C ALA A 15 -18.61 -20.56 -17.47
N SER A 16 -17.29 -20.51 -17.26
CA SER A 16 -16.72 -19.72 -16.18
C SER A 16 -17.06 -18.26 -16.47
N SER A 17 -17.91 -17.66 -15.63
CA SER A 17 -18.13 -16.23 -15.61
C SER A 17 -16.79 -15.56 -15.27
N ALA A 18 -16.15 -14.98 -16.28
CA ALA A 18 -14.98 -14.14 -16.09
C ALA A 18 -15.35 -13.00 -15.13
N GLN A 19 -14.73 -13.00 -13.96
CA GLN A 19 -14.94 -11.98 -12.94
C GLN A 19 -14.45 -10.65 -13.53
N GLU A 20 -15.37 -9.72 -13.79
CA GLU A 20 -15.03 -8.42 -14.39
C GLU A 20 -13.96 -7.71 -13.55
N PRO A 21 -12.93 -7.10 -14.18
CA PRO A 21 -11.87 -6.41 -13.44
C PRO A 21 -12.44 -5.32 -12.54
N LYS A 22 -12.15 -5.40 -11.24
CA LYS A 22 -12.60 -4.42 -10.25
C LYS A 22 -12.01 -3.05 -10.58
N ALA A 23 -12.86 -2.06 -10.85
CA ALA A 23 -12.43 -0.71 -11.20
C ALA A 23 -11.60 -0.07 -10.07
N ILE A 24 -10.32 0.17 -10.32
CA ILE A 24 -9.43 0.89 -9.39
C ILE A 24 -9.63 2.39 -9.62
N LYS A 25 -10.15 3.10 -8.63
CA LYS A 25 -10.23 4.56 -8.65
C LYS A 25 -8.92 5.16 -8.14
N THR A 26 -8.10 5.65 -9.06
CA THR A 26 -6.88 6.40 -8.71
C THR A 26 -7.25 7.86 -8.46
N VAL A 27 -7.04 8.35 -7.24
CA VAL A 27 -7.25 9.76 -6.87
C VAL A 27 -5.92 10.47 -6.91
N LYS A 28 -5.84 11.57 -7.68
CA LYS A 28 -4.67 12.46 -7.71
C LYS A 28 -4.80 13.46 -6.56
N VAL A 29 -3.93 13.35 -5.55
CA VAL A 29 -3.85 14.32 -4.45
C VAL A 29 -2.89 15.43 -4.85
N THR A 30 -3.37 16.68 -4.87
CA THR A 30 -2.56 17.86 -5.16
C THR A 30 -2.56 18.72 -3.89
N GLN A 31 -1.48 18.73 -3.12
CA GLN A 31 -1.36 19.48 -1.87
C GLN A 31 -0.08 20.35 -1.90
N SER A 32 -0.12 21.54 -1.29
CA SER A 32 1.01 22.46 -1.21
C SER A 32 2.15 21.86 -0.38
N LEU A 33 3.38 22.01 -0.88
CA LEU A 33 4.60 21.38 -0.33
C LEU A 33 4.99 21.87 1.08
N ASN A 34 4.51 23.03 1.52
CA ASN A 34 5.00 23.68 2.73
C ASN A 34 4.19 23.39 4.00
N ASP A 35 2.89 23.08 3.93
CA ASP A 35 2.06 22.77 5.11
C ASP A 35 2.06 21.26 5.45
N THR A 36 2.99 20.49 4.89
CA THR A 36 2.99 19.03 4.91
C THR A 36 4.32 18.41 5.31
N ALA A 37 5.24 19.18 5.90
CA ALA A 37 6.54 18.64 6.32
C ALA A 37 6.51 18.27 7.81
N LEU A 38 6.73 16.98 8.11
CA LEU A 38 6.91 16.49 9.50
C LEU A 38 8.33 16.67 10.04
N TYR A 39 9.22 17.24 9.22
CA TYR A 39 10.61 17.49 9.53
C TYR A 39 11.14 18.63 8.68
N GLU A 40 12.19 19.29 9.17
CA GLU A 40 12.95 20.29 8.44
C GLU A 40 14.39 19.81 8.26
N VAL A 41 14.98 20.07 7.10
CA VAL A 41 16.40 19.81 6.86
C VAL A 41 17.11 21.15 6.77
N LYS A 42 18.09 21.38 7.64
CA LYS A 42 18.94 22.56 7.61
C LYS A 42 19.98 22.48 6.49
N ASP A 43 20.61 23.62 6.20
CA ASP A 43 21.67 23.72 5.18
C ASP A 43 22.89 22.82 5.47
N ASP A 44 23.13 22.48 6.74
CA ASP A 44 24.21 21.58 7.17
C ASP A 44 23.83 20.08 7.09
N GLY A 45 22.62 19.78 6.62
CA GLY A 45 22.09 18.41 6.56
C GLY A 45 21.49 17.91 7.86
N THR A 46 21.45 18.73 8.92
CA THR A 46 20.76 18.37 10.16
C THR A 46 19.26 18.29 9.94
N VAL A 47 18.66 17.15 10.31
CA VAL A 47 17.21 16.96 10.26
C VAL A 47 16.60 17.29 11.63
N LEU A 48 15.74 18.29 11.67
CA LEU A 48 14.92 18.64 12.83
C LEU A 48 13.55 17.95 12.73
N ILE A 49 13.13 17.29 13.80
CA ILE A 49 11.86 16.56 13.86
C ILE A 49 11.16 16.95 15.15
N ASP A 50 9.92 17.44 15.05
CA ASP A 50 9.01 17.52 16.20
C ASP A 50 8.33 16.15 16.40
N TRP A 51 8.80 15.41 17.39
CA TRP A 51 8.28 14.08 17.68
C TRP A 51 6.85 14.09 18.22
N ALA A 52 6.43 15.14 18.91
CA ALA A 52 5.07 15.23 19.43
C ALA A 52 4.07 15.39 18.27
N GLU A 53 4.43 16.20 17.28
CA GLU A 53 3.64 16.37 16.06
C GLU A 53 3.58 15.07 15.24
N VAL A 54 4.71 14.37 15.08
CA VAL A 54 4.77 13.06 14.41
C VAL A 54 3.84 12.05 15.10
N GLU A 55 3.86 11.97 16.43
CA GLU A 55 2.97 11.08 17.19
C GLU A 55 1.49 11.44 17.00
N ALA A 56 1.17 12.74 17.00
CA ALA A 56 -0.19 13.23 16.77
C ALA A 56 -0.70 12.88 15.36
N PHE A 57 0.13 13.08 14.32
CA PHE A 57 -0.24 12.72 12.95
C PHE A 57 -0.38 11.21 12.75
N ALA A 58 0.49 10.40 13.36
CA ALA A 58 0.37 8.94 13.29
C ALA A 58 -0.93 8.43 13.94
N ALA A 59 -1.40 9.12 14.99
CA ALA A 59 -2.63 8.78 15.69
C ALA A 59 -3.91 9.32 15.01
N SER A 60 -3.86 10.53 14.42
CA SER A 60 -5.06 11.24 13.97
C SER A 60 -5.75 10.59 12.77
N LYS A 61 -5.00 9.92 11.87
CA LYS A 61 -5.49 9.39 10.58
C LYS A 61 -6.19 10.42 9.70
N GLN A 62 -6.07 11.71 10.00
CA GLN A 62 -6.80 12.79 9.34
C GLN A 62 -6.17 13.20 8.01
N ASN A 63 -4.84 13.06 7.90
CA ASN A 63 -4.12 13.40 6.68
C ASN A 63 -3.60 12.12 6.00
N PRO A 64 -4.15 11.72 4.84
CA PRO A 64 -3.76 10.49 4.16
C PRO A 64 -2.33 10.50 3.62
N ILE A 65 -1.67 11.66 3.52
CA ILE A 65 -0.27 11.81 3.10
C ILE A 65 0.66 11.74 4.32
N LEU A 66 0.35 12.48 5.38
CA LEU A 66 1.22 12.59 6.55
C LEU A 66 1.11 11.39 7.49
N THR A 67 -0.06 10.75 7.55
CA THR A 67 -0.25 9.60 8.46
C THR A 67 0.71 8.44 8.13
N PRO A 68 0.82 7.98 6.86
CA PRO A 68 1.80 6.94 6.51
C PRO A 68 3.25 7.39 6.77
N GLN A 69 3.57 8.65 6.48
CA GLN A 69 4.91 9.19 6.70
C GLN A 69 5.29 9.18 8.18
N ALA A 70 4.39 9.68 9.04
CA ALA A 70 4.57 9.69 10.49
C ALA A 70 4.72 8.26 11.05
N GLN A 71 3.95 7.30 10.56
CA GLN A 71 4.07 5.89 10.95
C GLN A 71 5.44 5.30 10.59
N VAL A 72 5.98 5.61 9.42
CA VAL A 72 7.32 5.19 9.02
C VAL A 72 8.38 5.84 9.89
N MET A 73 8.28 7.15 10.16
CA MET A 73 9.22 7.85 11.05
C MET A 73 9.25 7.24 12.46
N LEU A 74 8.09 6.89 13.01
CA LEU A 74 8.00 6.16 14.29
C LEU A 74 8.58 4.75 14.21
N ALA A 75 8.38 4.03 13.11
CA ALA A 75 8.97 2.71 12.92
C ALA A 75 10.50 2.77 12.86
N ILE A 76 11.06 3.81 12.22
CA ILE A 76 12.51 4.07 12.17
C ILE A 76 13.03 4.39 13.57
N ARG A 77 12.43 5.37 14.28
CA ARG A 77 12.80 5.75 15.65
C ARG A 77 12.81 4.54 16.59
N ASN A 78 11.82 3.67 16.47
CA ASN A 78 11.66 2.50 17.33
C ASN A 78 12.47 1.27 16.87
N GLY A 79 13.30 1.39 15.82
CA GLY A 79 14.11 0.28 15.29
C GLY A 79 13.29 -0.86 14.68
N LYS A 80 12.02 -0.62 14.36
CA LYS A 80 11.10 -1.61 13.75
C LYS A 80 11.11 -1.55 12.23
N TRP A 81 11.65 -0.48 11.66
CA TRP A 81 11.82 -0.36 10.22
C TRP A 81 12.96 -1.27 9.73
N LYS A 82 12.67 -2.08 8.71
CA LYS A 82 13.69 -2.82 7.96
C LYS A 82 13.78 -2.21 6.57
N ALA A 83 14.97 -1.75 6.20
CA ALA A 83 15.23 -1.43 4.80
C ALA A 83 15.00 -2.69 3.96
N MET A 84 14.36 -2.54 2.80
CA MET A 84 14.38 -3.62 1.82
C MET A 84 15.83 -3.75 1.33
N ASP A 85 16.38 -4.94 1.50
CA ASP A 85 17.71 -5.25 1.02
C ASP A 85 17.65 -5.28 -0.51
N HIS A 86 18.27 -4.30 -1.15
CA HIS A 86 18.54 -4.32 -2.58
C HIS A 86 19.91 -4.96 -2.82
N ALA A 87 20.19 -6.09 -2.16
CA ALA A 87 21.33 -6.92 -2.48
C ALA A 87 21.08 -7.58 -3.85
N LYS A 88 21.84 -7.12 -4.84
CA LYS A 88 21.88 -7.62 -6.21
C LYS A 88 22.46 -9.03 -6.29
#